data_AF-A0A445BLB1-F1
#
_entry.id   AF-A0A445BLB1-F1
#
_cell.length_a   1.000
_cell.length_b   1.000
_cell.length_c   1.000
_cell.angle_alpha   90.00
_cell.angle_beta   90.00
_cell.angle_gamma   90.00
#
_symmetry.space_group_name_H-M   'P 1'
#
loop_
_entity.id
_entity.type
_entity.pdbx_description
1 polymer ?
#
loop_
_entity_poly.entity_id
_entity_poly.type
_entity_poly.pdbx_seq_one_letter_code
_entity_poly.pdbx_strand_id
1 'polypeptide(L)'
;MSSNSVLSSNTIRKGDLITCSKQKNSELFHAVLGGLGQFGVITRARISLHPAPTKHAEISKLKQQHQEEVTSLKAELGDMKAKQQHQEADLHGLRNMIKLLVQRSEPGMRPEEIEALLQDAQHSPIDANSAHGSTHIPNINMDNSEDASED
;
A
#
# COMPACT_ATOMS: atom_id res chain seq x y z
N MET A 1 -26.03 0.66 -10.84
CA MET A 1 -27.03 -0.21 -11.50
C MET A 1 -26.36 -0.78 -12.74
N SER A 2 -26.40 -2.10 -12.97
CA SER A 2 -25.81 -2.69 -14.17
C SER A 2 -26.67 -2.34 -15.39
N SER A 3 -26.06 -1.88 -16.48
CA SER A 3 -26.75 -1.63 -17.76
C SER A 3 -27.52 -2.85 -18.26
N ASN A 4 -27.09 -4.05 -17.86
CA ASN A 4 -27.73 -5.32 -18.24
C ASN A 4 -29.12 -5.52 -17.62
N SER A 5 -29.45 -4.81 -16.55
CA SER A 5 -30.76 -4.89 -15.89
C SER A 5 -31.82 -4.03 -16.60
N VAL A 6 -31.43 -3.13 -17.51
CA VAL A 6 -32.38 -2.31 -18.25
C VAL A 6 -32.98 -3.13 -19.39
N LEU A 7 -34.31 -3.19 -19.44
CA LEU A 7 -35.09 -3.91 -20.45
C LEU A 7 -35.47 -3.00 -21.64
N SER A 8 -35.81 -1.75 -21.34
CA SER A 8 -36.14 -0.70 -22.33
C SER A 8 -36.11 0.68 -21.67
N SER A 9 -36.04 1.73 -22.48
CA SER A 9 -36.08 3.12 -22.01
C SER A 9 -36.81 4.04 -22.98
N ASN A 10 -37.33 5.15 -22.47
CA ASN A 10 -37.76 6.29 -23.26
C ASN A 10 -36.69 7.37 -23.16
N THR A 11 -36.24 7.84 -24.31
CA THR A 11 -35.18 8.84 -24.44
C THR A 11 -35.67 10.03 -25.24
N ILE A 12 -35.39 11.24 -24.77
CA ILE A 12 -35.54 12.46 -25.57
C ILE A 12 -34.26 12.68 -26.35
N ARG A 13 -34.35 12.72 -27.68
CA ARG A 13 -33.22 13.01 -28.59
C ARG A 13 -33.67 14.03 -29.63
N LYS A 14 -32.96 15.16 -29.73
CA LYS A 14 -33.28 16.24 -30.68
C LYS A 14 -34.74 16.72 -30.62
N GLY A 15 -35.38 16.67 -29.44
CA GLY A 15 -36.77 17.05 -29.24
C GLY A 15 -37.79 15.90 -29.34
N ASP A 16 -37.40 14.74 -29.87
CA ASP A 16 -38.31 13.60 -30.05
C ASP A 16 -38.22 12.60 -28.89
N LEU A 17 -39.38 12.10 -28.45
CA LEU A 17 -39.46 11.01 -27.48
C LEU A 17 -39.40 9.65 -28.20
N ILE A 18 -38.28 8.95 -28.02
CA ILE A 18 -38.01 7.67 -28.68
C ILE A 18 -37.98 6.55 -27.64
N THR A 19 -38.78 5.51 -27.86
CA THR A 19 -38.67 4.26 -27.09
C THR A 19 -37.62 3.34 -27.71
N CYS A 20 -36.67 2.88 -26.91
CA CYS A 20 -35.60 1.99 -27.32
C CYS A 20 -35.45 0.79 -26.36
N SER A 21 -35.00 -0.34 -26.91
CA SER A 21 -34.76 -1.61 -26.23
C SER A 21 -33.68 -2.39 -26.99
N LYS A 22 -33.32 -3.58 -26.51
CA LYS A 22 -32.37 -4.47 -27.23
C LYS A 22 -32.85 -4.84 -28.65
N GLN A 23 -34.16 -4.84 -28.91
CA GLN A 23 -34.72 -5.19 -30.22
C GLN A 23 -35.20 -3.99 -31.04
N LYS A 24 -35.50 -2.86 -30.41
CA LYS A 24 -36.05 -1.66 -31.08
C LYS A 24 -35.14 -0.47 -30.83
N ASN A 25 -34.67 0.20 -31.89
CA ASN A 25 -33.70 1.30 -31.76
C ASN A 25 -32.48 0.88 -30.90
N SER A 26 -31.95 -0.31 -31.15
CA SER A 26 -30.91 -0.96 -30.33
C SER A 26 -29.64 -0.13 -30.23
N GLU A 27 -29.21 0.50 -31.32
CA GLU A 27 -28.08 1.43 -31.31
C GLU A 27 -28.27 2.57 -30.31
N LEU A 28 -29.46 3.20 -30.32
CA LEU A 28 -29.79 4.24 -29.36
C LEU A 28 -29.83 3.68 -27.94
N PHE A 29 -30.43 2.50 -27.74
CA PHE A 29 -30.53 1.84 -26.43
C PHE A 29 -29.13 1.60 -25.83
N HIS A 30 -28.19 1.08 -26.61
CA HIS A 30 -26.82 0.87 -26.14
C HIS A 30 -26.05 2.18 -25.97
N ALA A 31 -26.24 3.15 -26.86
CA ALA A 31 -25.58 4.46 -26.76
C ALA A 31 -26.00 5.23 -25.50
N VAL A 32 -27.28 5.19 -25.10
CA VAL A 32 -27.74 5.88 -23.88
C VAL A 32 -27.33 5.15 -22.60
N LEU A 33 -27.17 3.82 -22.63
CA LEU A 33 -26.72 3.01 -21.50
C LEU A 33 -25.19 3.04 -21.34
N GLY A 34 -24.67 4.19 -20.90
CA GLY A 34 -23.24 4.40 -20.66
C GLY A 34 -22.66 5.60 -21.41
N GLY A 35 -23.43 6.23 -22.29
CA GLY A 35 -22.98 7.40 -23.07
C GLY A 35 -23.07 8.75 -22.36
N LEU A 36 -23.07 8.78 -21.02
CA LEU A 36 -22.96 9.99 -20.18
C LEU A 36 -23.93 11.14 -20.56
N GLY A 37 -25.10 10.83 -21.13
CA GLY A 37 -26.10 11.82 -21.56
C GLY A 37 -25.88 12.42 -22.96
N GLN A 38 -24.81 12.07 -23.67
CA GLN A 38 -24.47 12.62 -24.98
C GLN A 38 -25.47 12.26 -26.09
N PHE A 39 -26.12 11.11 -25.97
CA PHE A 39 -27.01 10.56 -26.99
C PHE A 39 -28.50 10.84 -26.72
N GLY A 40 -28.80 11.51 -25.60
CA GLY A 40 -30.16 11.88 -25.19
C GLY A 40 -30.41 11.69 -23.70
N VAL A 41 -31.53 12.24 -23.23
CA VAL A 41 -31.94 12.18 -21.82
C VAL A 41 -32.93 11.03 -21.63
N ILE A 42 -32.62 10.09 -20.74
CA ILE A 42 -33.53 9.00 -20.37
C ILE A 42 -34.60 9.56 -19.43
N THR A 43 -35.87 9.54 -19.86
CA THR A 43 -37.01 10.01 -19.06
C THR A 43 -37.75 8.87 -18.35
N ARG A 44 -37.62 7.64 -18.87
CA ARG A 44 -38.18 6.43 -18.24
C ARG A 44 -37.30 5.24 -18.56
N ALA A 45 -37.09 4.35 -17.61
CA ALA A 45 -36.45 3.05 -17.83
C ALA A 45 -37.29 1.94 -17.22
N ARG A 46 -37.36 0.79 -17.91
CA ARG A 46 -37.89 -0.47 -17.37
C ARG A 46 -36.71 -1.32 -16.94
N ILE A 47 -36.66 -1.67 -15.66
CA ILE A 47 -35.55 -2.40 -15.05
C ILE A 47 -36.05 -3.75 -14.53
N SER A 48 -35.28 -4.81 -14.71
CA SER A 48 -35.54 -6.10 -14.07
C SER A 48 -35.27 -6.01 -12.57
N LEU A 49 -36.27 -6.39 -11.76
CA LEU A 49 -36.15 -6.46 -10.31
C LEU A 49 -35.94 -7.90 -9.88
N HIS A 50 -35.17 -8.08 -8.82
CA HIS A 50 -35.02 -9.34 -8.11
C HIS A 50 -35.66 -9.22 -6.73
N PRO A 51 -36.08 -10.33 -6.10
CA PRO A 51 -36.59 -10.33 -4.73
C PRO A 51 -35.60 -9.67 -3.76
N ALA A 52 -36.13 -8.93 -2.78
CA ALA A 52 -35.30 -8.29 -1.77
C ALA A 52 -34.57 -9.35 -0.92
N PRO A 53 -33.24 -9.23 -0.72
CA PRO A 53 -32.49 -10.20 0.05
C PRO A 53 -32.85 -10.09 1.54
N THR A 54 -33.49 -11.12 2.11
CA THR A 54 -33.88 -11.19 3.52
C THR A 54 -32.70 -11.45 4.48
N LYS A 55 -31.62 -12.08 3.98
CA LYS A 55 -30.49 -12.57 4.80
C LYS A 55 -29.30 -11.63 4.92
N HIS A 56 -29.37 -10.43 4.32
CA HIS A 56 -28.21 -9.52 4.26
C HIS A 56 -27.77 -9.06 5.66
N ALA A 57 -28.71 -8.85 6.59
CA ALA A 57 -28.42 -8.46 7.95
C ALA A 57 -27.71 -9.56 8.76
N GLU A 58 -27.99 -10.83 8.49
CA GLU A 58 -27.35 -11.98 9.15
C GLU A 58 -25.91 -12.13 8.64
N ILE A 59 -25.71 -12.05 7.33
CA ILE A 59 -24.39 -12.17 6.70
C ILE A 59 -23.47 -11.02 7.12
N SER A 60 -23.98 -9.80 7.22
CA SER A 60 -23.17 -8.65 7.66
C SER A 60 -22.74 -8.76 9.12
N LYS A 61 -23.61 -9.30 9.99
CA LYS A 61 -23.26 -9.54 11.40
C LYS A 61 -22.16 -10.57 11.53
N LEU A 62 -22.28 -11.69 10.80
CA LEU A 62 -21.27 -12.74 10.81
C LEU A 62 -19.93 -12.24 10.29
N LYS A 63 -19.93 -11.46 9.20
CA LYS A 63 -18.70 -10.85 8.65
C LYS A 63 -18.05 -9.88 9.65
N GLN A 64 -18.85 -9.09 10.37
CA GLN A 64 -18.34 -8.13 11.35
C GLN A 64 -17.65 -8.84 12.52
N GLN A 65 -18.27 -9.87 13.10
CA GLN A 65 -17.70 -10.64 14.20
C GLN A 65 -16.34 -11.25 13.85
N HIS A 66 -16.24 -11.92 12.70
CA HIS A 66 -14.98 -12.52 12.27
C HIS A 66 -13.92 -11.46 11.93
N GLN A 67 -14.31 -10.27 11.50
CA GLN A 67 -13.35 -9.20 11.20
C GLN A 67 -12.70 -8.62 12.46
N GLU A 68 -13.43 -8.54 13.56
CA GLU A 68 -12.93 -8.05 14.85
C GLU A 68 -11.92 -9.03 15.46
N GLU A 69 -12.24 -10.32 15.48
CA GLU A 69 -11.34 -11.38 15.97
C GLU A 69 -10.02 -11.39 15.19
N VAL A 70 -10.08 -11.35 13.86
CA VAL A 70 -8.89 -11.31 13.00
C VAL A 70 -8.05 -10.05 13.26
N THR A 71 -8.69 -8.92 13.56
CA THR A 71 -7.97 -7.67 13.83
C THR A 71 -7.24 -7.73 15.17
N SER A 72 -7.88 -8.26 16.22
CA SER A 72 -7.26 -8.45 17.53
C SER A 72 -6.06 -9.39 17.45
N LEU A 73 -6.25 -10.56 16.83
CA LEU A 73 -5.18 -11.56 16.66
C LEU A 73 -3.99 -11.01 15.87
N LYS A 74 -4.25 -10.18 14.85
CA LYS A 74 -3.18 -9.54 14.07
C LYS A 74 -2.38 -8.54 14.89
N ALA A 75 -3.02 -7.81 15.81
CA ALA A 75 -2.34 -6.87 16.69
C ALA A 75 -1.43 -7.61 17.69
N GLU A 76 -1.95 -8.64 18.37
CA GLU A 76 -1.17 -9.45 19.31
C GLU A 76 0.03 -10.13 18.64
N LEU A 77 -0.16 -10.66 17.43
CA LEU A 77 0.95 -11.23 16.64
C LEU A 77 1.99 -10.16 16.27
N GLY A 78 1.55 -8.93 15.98
CA GLY A 78 2.43 -7.79 15.75
C GLY A 78 3.32 -7.50 16.96
N ASP A 79 2.73 -7.48 18.15
CA ASP A 79 3.46 -7.24 19.40
C ASP A 79 4.46 -8.35 19.71
N MET A 80 4.05 -9.61 19.53
CA MET A 80 4.94 -10.76 19.70
C MET A 80 6.12 -10.70 18.73
N LYS A 81 5.88 -10.33 17.47
CA LYS A 81 6.93 -10.19 16.45
C LYS A 81 7.88 -9.04 16.79
N ALA A 82 7.38 -7.91 17.27
CA ALA A 82 8.22 -6.80 17.71
C ALA A 82 9.12 -7.20 18.90
N LYS A 83 8.56 -7.93 19.88
CA LYS A 83 9.33 -8.49 21.00
C LYS A 83 10.40 -9.49 20.54
N GLN A 84 10.07 -10.35 19.57
CA GLN A 84 11.02 -11.29 18.99
C GLN A 84 12.17 -10.56 18.28
N GLN A 85 11.88 -9.52 17.51
CA GLN A 85 12.90 -8.71 16.82
C GLN A 85 13.84 -8.00 17.80
N HIS A 86 13.31 -7.50 18.92
CA HIS A 86 14.13 -6.90 19.98
C HIS A 86 15.11 -7.93 20.57
N GLN A 87 14.62 -9.13 20.89
CA GLN A 87 15.46 -10.21 21.41
C GLN A 87 16.50 -10.69 20.38
N GLU A 88 16.16 -10.72 19.09
CA GLU A 88 17.11 -11.06 18.02
C GLU A 88 18.20 -9.99 17.86
N ALA A 89 17.86 -8.71 18.02
CA ALA A 89 18.82 -7.61 18.00
C ALA A 89 19.82 -7.70 19.16
N ASP A 90 19.34 -8.03 20.38
CA ASP A 90 20.19 -8.23 21.55
C ASP A 90 21.14 -9.43 21.35
N LEU A 91 20.60 -10.55 20.85
CA LEU A 91 21.41 -11.73 20.54
C LEU A 91 22.43 -11.46 19.43
N HIS A 92 22.08 -10.65 18.43
CA HIS A 92 22.99 -10.25 17.37
C HIS A 92 24.12 -9.37 17.91
N GLY A 93 23.81 -8.41 18.79
CA GLY A 93 24.82 -7.60 19.49
C GLY A 93 25.81 -8.46 20.26
N LEU A 94 25.31 -9.42 21.05
CA LEU A 94 26.15 -10.35 21.80
C LEU A 94 27.01 -11.24 20.88
N ARG A 95 26.43 -11.76 19.80
CA ARG A 95 27.16 -12.57 18.80
C ARG A 95 28.33 -11.80 18.20
N ASN A 96 28.13 -10.52 17.87
CA ASN A 96 29.19 -9.67 17.32
C ASN A 96 30.29 -9.39 18.35
N MET A 97 29.91 -9.14 19.61
CA MET A 97 30.86 -8.96 20.70
C MET A 97 31.74 -10.20 20.89
N ILE A 98 31.14 -11.39 20.97
CA ILE A 98 31.87 -12.66 21.10
C ILE A 98 32.84 -12.84 19.92
N LYS A 99 32.38 -12.54 18.69
CA LYS A 99 33.23 -12.64 17.50
C LYS A 99 34.45 -11.71 17.57
N LEU A 100 34.28 -10.48 18.05
CA LEU A 100 35.38 -9.53 18.22
C LEU A 100 36.38 -9.98 19.29
N LEU A 101 35.88 -10.51 20.41
CA LEU A 101 36.72 -11.05 21.48
C LEU A 101 37.52 -12.27 21.01
N VAL A 102 36.88 -13.20 20.30
CA VAL A 102 37.55 -14.37 19.71
C VAL A 102 38.62 -13.96 18.69
N GLN A 103 38.40 -12.89 17.92
CA GLN A 103 39.39 -12.38 16.96
C GLN A 103 40.59 -11.69 17.62
N ARG A 104 40.39 -11.05 18.78
CA ARG A 104 41.44 -10.31 19.50
C ARG A 104 42.17 -11.17 20.55
N SER A 105 41.61 -12.31 20.92
CA SER A 105 42.21 -13.22 21.89
C SER A 105 43.32 -14.05 21.24
N GLU A 106 44.49 -14.07 21.88
CA GLU A 106 45.63 -14.89 21.49
C GLU A 106 45.86 -16.05 22.47
N PRO A 107 46.42 -17.19 22.01
CA PRO A 107 46.72 -18.32 22.88
C PRO A 107 47.75 -17.95 23.96
N GLY A 108 47.39 -18.15 25.23
CA GLY A 108 48.28 -17.86 26.38
C GLY A 108 48.11 -16.48 27.01
N MET A 109 47.10 -15.70 26.58
CA MET A 109 46.72 -14.41 27.16
C MET A 109 46.40 -14.52 28.65
N ARG A 110 46.85 -13.55 29.45
CA ARG A 110 46.64 -13.57 30.90
C ARG A 110 45.23 -13.12 31.28
N PRO A 111 44.68 -13.55 32.43
CA PRO A 111 43.32 -13.20 32.85
C PRO A 111 43.05 -11.70 32.90
N GLU A 112 44.05 -10.90 33.29
CA GLU A 112 43.92 -9.44 33.41
C GLU A 112 43.78 -8.76 32.03
N GLU A 113 44.41 -9.31 31.01
CA GLU A 113 44.35 -8.81 29.62
C GLU A 113 42.99 -9.15 28.98
N ILE A 114 42.42 -10.30 29.33
CA ILE A 114 41.08 -10.70 28.91
C ILE A 114 40.03 -9.77 29.51
N GLU A 115 40.17 -9.41 30.79
CA GLU A 115 39.25 -8.49 31.46
C GLU A 115 39.33 -7.07 30.88
N ALA A 116 40.53 -6.60 30.57
CA ALA A 116 40.74 -5.33 29.86
C ALA A 116 40.08 -5.33 28.46
N LEU A 117 40.25 -6.41 27.68
CA LEU A 117 39.59 -6.56 26.37
C LEU A 117 38.05 -6.60 26.47
N LEU A 118 37.52 -7.22 27.52
CA LEU A 118 36.07 -7.28 27.76
C LEU A 118 35.50 -5.90 28.11
N GLN A 119 36.26 -5.09 28.85
CA GLN A 119 35.88 -3.71 29.21
C GLN A 119 35.96 -2.79 27.98
N ASP A 120 37.03 -2.86 27.19
CA ASP A 120 37.18 -2.07 25.96
C ASP A 120 36.05 -2.33 24.96
N ALA A 121 35.64 -3.60 24.82
CA ALA A 121 34.53 -4.00 23.95
C ALA A 121 33.16 -3.47 24.41
N GLN A 122 32.98 -3.15 25.70
CA GLN A 122 31.74 -2.56 26.23
C GLN A 122 31.61 -1.06 25.93
N HIS A 123 32.72 -0.39 25.54
CA HIS A 123 32.78 1.07 25.38
C HIS A 123 32.82 1.51 23.90
N SER A 124 32.85 0.57 22.96
CA SER A 124 32.79 0.88 21.53
C SER A 124 31.34 1.22 21.13
N PRO A 125 31.08 2.38 20.50
CA PRO A 125 29.76 2.69 19.97
C PRO A 125 29.35 1.62 18.96
N ILE A 126 28.10 1.18 19.04
CA ILE A 126 27.43 0.43 17.98
C ILE A 126 27.31 1.41 16.79
N ASP A 127 28.29 1.42 15.89
CA ASP A 127 28.22 2.18 14.65
C ASP A 127 27.17 1.54 13.74
N ALA A 128 25.93 1.93 13.95
CA ALA A 128 24.85 1.79 12.99
C ALA A 128 25.12 2.73 11.79
N ASN A 129 26.13 2.43 10.97
CA ASN A 129 26.31 3.07 9.66
C ASN A 129 27.17 2.21 8.72
N SER A 130 26.52 1.25 8.07
CA SER A 130 26.93 0.78 6.75
C SER A 130 25.75 0.85 5.79
N ALA A 131 25.13 2.04 5.69
CA ALA A 131 24.41 2.45 4.50
C ALA A 131 25.30 3.45 3.75
N HIS A 132 26.30 2.93 3.05
CA HIS A 132 27.02 3.69 2.03
C HIS A 132 26.74 3.07 0.67
N GLY A 133 25.72 3.62 0.04
CA GLY A 133 25.33 3.43 -1.35
C GLY A 133 24.47 4.61 -1.80
N SER A 134 24.82 5.83 -1.37
CA SER A 134 24.22 7.05 -1.90
C SER A 134 25.13 7.55 -3.04
N THR A 135 24.70 7.28 -4.26
CA THR A 135 25.35 7.75 -5.48
C THR A 135 25.22 9.27 -5.54
N HIS A 136 26.28 9.96 -5.15
CA HIS A 136 26.40 11.40 -5.31
C HIS A 136 26.67 11.73 -6.79
N ILE A 137 25.64 12.12 -7.54
CA ILE A 137 25.81 12.91 -8.77
C ILE A 137 25.41 14.34 -8.43
N PRO A 138 26.36 15.29 -8.33
CA PRO A 138 26.02 16.69 -8.31
C PRO A 138 25.78 17.17 -9.74
N ASN A 139 24.67 17.88 -9.90
CA ASN A 139 24.21 18.54 -11.10
C ASN A 139 25.28 19.53 -11.61
N ILE A 140 25.62 19.45 -12.90
CA ILE A 140 26.48 20.43 -13.56
C ILE A 140 25.63 21.67 -13.80
N ASN A 141 25.73 22.67 -12.93
CA ASN A 141 25.25 24.01 -13.24
C ASN A 141 26.36 24.71 -14.03
N MET A 142 26.15 24.84 -15.34
CA MET A 142 26.89 25.77 -16.18
C MET A 142 26.53 27.19 -15.74
N ASP A 143 27.46 27.83 -15.04
CA ASP A 143 27.50 29.27 -14.89
C ASP A 143 28.14 29.83 -16.16
N ASN A 144 27.38 30.59 -16.95
CA ASN A 144 27.93 31.45 -17.99
C ASN A 144 27.30 32.82 -17.78
N SER A 145 28.00 33.65 -17.02
CA SER A 145 27.80 35.09 -16.98
C SER A 145 28.60 35.72 -18.11
N GLU A 146 27.90 36.29 -19.09
CA GLU A 146 28.43 37.36 -19.93
C GLU A 146 27.30 38.38 -20.12
N ASP A 147 27.32 39.39 -19.24
CA ASP A 147 26.75 40.71 -19.50
C ASP A 147 27.60 41.41 -20.56
N ALA A 148 26.96 41.99 -21.58
CA ALA A 148 27.39 43.27 -22.18
C ALA A 148 26.35 43.79 -23.20
N SER A 149 25.78 44.97 -22.89
CA SER A 149 25.53 46.14 -23.78
C SER A 149 24.68 45.94 -25.05
N GLU A 150 23.92 46.89 -25.58
CA GLU A 150 23.45 48.26 -25.32
C GLU A 150 22.41 48.52 -26.44
N ASP A 151 21.51 49.47 -26.21
CA ASP A 151 20.53 50.09 -27.14
C ASP A 151 19.29 49.31 -27.64
#